data_AF-A0A1I7IEC4-F1
#
_entry.id   AF-A0A1I7IEC4-F1
#
_cell.length_a   1.000
_cell.length_b   1.000
_cell.length_c   1.000
_cell.angle_alpha   90.00
_cell.angle_beta   90.00
_cell.angle_gamma   90.00
#
_symmetry.space_group_name_H-M   'P 1'
#
loop_
_entity.id
_entity.type
_entity.pdbx_description
1 polymer ?
#
loop_
_entity_poly.entity_id
_entity_poly.type
_entity_poly.pdbx_seq_one_letter_code
_entity_poly.pdbx_strand_id
1 'polypeptide(L)'
;MLKRKRTAAFIAAAMMGFLIVLSGCGADKKAQIDTTDGVTNILDYVTVEFSGKNGEGTAFVKVDYDGIETEMVGGEEKIKEFEDVGDLAELTKYINAVSSISLNIDKNTGLSNGDQVVVSVSYDETAATSAGVNFGEETSRAYEVKGLKK
;
A
#
# COMPACT_ATOMS: atom_id res chain seq x y z
N MET A 1 -14.60 -22.70 44.72
CA MET A 1 -14.23 -23.52 43.54
C MET A 1 -14.18 -22.54 42.37
N LEU A 2 -13.12 -22.26 41.62
CA LEU A 2 -11.82 -22.88 41.36
C LEU A 2 -10.80 -21.71 41.15
N LYS A 3 -9.62 -21.79 41.77
CA LYS A 3 -8.49 -20.84 41.62
C LYS A 3 -7.61 -21.22 40.42
N ARG A 4 -7.01 -20.25 39.72
CA ARG A 4 -5.60 -20.22 39.25
C ARG A 4 -5.40 -18.95 38.41
N LYS A 5 -4.58 -17.95 38.78
CA LYS A 5 -3.13 -17.82 39.11
C LYS A 5 -2.43 -17.07 37.95
N ARG A 6 -1.79 -15.96 38.32
CA ARG A 6 -0.95 -15.05 37.53
C ARG A 6 0.27 -15.77 36.93
N THR A 7 0.71 -15.33 35.75
CA THR A 7 2.13 -15.29 35.36
C THR A 7 2.33 -14.25 34.26
N ALA A 8 3.06 -13.18 34.58
CA ALA A 8 3.79 -12.40 33.59
C ALA A 8 4.98 -13.25 33.11
N ALA A 9 5.24 -13.25 31.80
CA ALA A 9 6.46 -13.80 31.23
C ALA A 9 7.06 -12.75 30.29
N PHE A 10 8.08 -12.05 30.79
CA PHE A 10 9.09 -11.41 29.95
C PHE A 10 9.89 -12.52 29.27
N ILE A 11 9.90 -12.54 27.94
CA ILE A 11 10.88 -13.32 27.17
C ILE A 11 11.58 -12.35 26.23
N ALA A 12 12.78 -11.94 26.63
CA ALA A 12 13.80 -11.49 25.70
C ALA A 12 14.38 -12.74 25.03
N ALA A 13 14.33 -12.81 23.70
CA ALA A 13 15.10 -13.76 22.91
C ALA A 13 15.66 -13.04 21.69
N ALA A 14 16.98 -12.94 21.66
CA ALA A 14 17.74 -12.45 20.52
C ALA A 14 18.00 -13.58 19.51
N MET A 15 18.11 -13.16 18.25
CA MET A 15 18.80 -13.80 17.12
C MET A 15 18.10 -14.89 16.28
N MET A 16 18.17 -14.61 14.97
CA MET A 16 18.48 -15.51 13.85
C MET A 16 17.32 -16.15 13.07
N GLY A 17 17.19 -15.67 11.82
CA GLY A 17 16.87 -16.47 10.65
C GLY A 17 15.42 -16.94 10.51
N PHE A 18 14.64 -16.22 9.71
CA PHE A 18 13.43 -16.79 9.13
C PHE A 18 13.50 -16.69 7.61
N LEU A 19 13.97 -17.78 6.99
CA LEU A 19 13.61 -18.15 5.64
C LEU A 19 12.18 -18.68 5.69
N ILE A 20 11.24 -17.96 5.09
CA ILE A 20 10.08 -18.59 4.46
C ILE A 20 10.15 -18.24 2.98
N VAL A 21 10.46 -19.25 2.18
CA VAL A 21 10.09 -19.30 0.76
C VAL A 21 8.63 -19.73 0.72
N LEU A 22 7.76 -18.91 0.13
CA LEU A 22 6.60 -19.43 -0.58
C LEU A 22 6.46 -18.73 -1.93
N SER A 23 6.52 -19.58 -2.95
CA SER A 23 6.26 -19.33 -4.35
C SER A 23 4.86 -18.75 -4.55
N GLY A 24 4.75 -17.63 -5.25
CA GLY A 24 3.49 -17.11 -5.78
C GLY A 24 3.66 -16.73 -7.23
N CYS A 25 3.23 -17.60 -8.14
CA CYS A 25 3.11 -17.37 -9.58
C CYS A 25 2.28 -16.11 -9.86
N GLY A 26 2.63 -15.41 -10.94
CA GLY A 26 1.85 -14.30 -11.47
C GLY A 26 0.38 -14.63 -11.64
N ALA A 27 -0.44 -13.78 -11.05
CA ALA A 27 -1.80 -13.44 -11.42
C ALA A 27 -2.10 -12.19 -10.60
N ASP A 28 -2.49 -11.11 -11.28
CA ASP A 28 -3.01 -9.89 -10.66
C ASP A 28 -4.07 -10.27 -9.63
N LYS A 29 -3.68 -10.25 -8.35
CA LYS A 29 -4.62 -10.20 -7.25
C LYS A 29 -4.59 -8.74 -6.84
N LYS A 30 -5.53 -7.96 -7.37
CA LYS A 30 -5.96 -6.73 -6.69
C LYS A 30 -6.15 -7.14 -5.23
N ALA A 31 -5.31 -6.62 -4.35
CA ALA A 31 -5.42 -6.89 -2.92
C ALA A 31 -6.86 -6.63 -2.53
N GLN A 32 -7.46 -7.61 -1.86
CA GLN A 32 -8.84 -7.50 -1.43
C GLN A 32 -8.86 -6.46 -0.32
N ILE A 33 -9.42 -5.31 -0.67
CA ILE A 33 -9.72 -4.13 0.13
C ILE A 33 -10.21 -4.51 1.54
N ASP A 34 -9.59 -3.96 2.59
CA ASP A 34 -10.05 -4.06 3.97
C ASP A 34 -10.36 -2.66 4.53
N THR A 35 -11.60 -2.21 4.33
CA THR A 35 -12.15 -1.01 4.97
C THR A 35 -12.75 -1.29 6.34
N THR A 36 -12.67 -2.52 6.86
CA THR A 36 -13.36 -2.93 8.08
C THR A 36 -12.88 -2.15 9.30
N ASP A 37 -11.66 -1.60 9.25
CA ASP A 37 -11.04 -0.77 10.29
C ASP A 37 -11.04 0.75 9.99
N GLY A 38 -11.49 1.17 8.80
CA GLY A 38 -11.52 2.56 8.36
C GLY A 38 -10.16 3.13 7.92
N VAL A 39 -9.19 2.27 7.56
CA VAL A 39 -7.86 2.67 7.08
C VAL A 39 -7.70 2.37 5.59
N THR A 40 -7.26 3.36 4.81
CA THR A 40 -6.97 3.21 3.37
C THR A 40 -5.45 3.25 3.17
N ASN A 41 -4.76 2.12 3.25
CA ASN A 41 -3.30 2.13 3.06
C ASN A 41 -2.93 2.36 1.58
N ILE A 42 -2.27 3.48 1.28
CA ILE A 42 -1.88 3.86 -0.10
C ILE A 42 -1.02 2.78 -0.76
N LEU A 43 -0.14 2.11 0.00
CA LEU A 43 0.79 1.10 -0.52
C LEU A 43 0.10 -0.19 -0.97
N ASP A 44 -1.16 -0.41 -0.60
CA ASP A 44 -1.96 -1.55 -1.08
C ASP A 44 -2.46 -1.36 -2.53
N TYR A 45 -2.44 -0.12 -3.01
CA TYR A 45 -2.78 0.24 -4.39
C TYR A 45 -1.53 0.44 -5.27
N VAL A 46 -0.35 0.12 -4.74
CA VAL A 46 0.94 0.22 -5.44
C VAL A 46 1.34 -1.13 -6.01
N THR A 47 1.69 -1.13 -7.30
CA THR A 47 2.31 -2.28 -7.98
C THR A 47 3.68 -1.88 -8.50
N VAL A 48 4.69 -2.72 -8.26
CA VAL A 48 6.04 -2.54 -8.81
C VAL A 48 6.32 -3.65 -9.83
N GLU A 49 6.57 -3.24 -11.07
CA GLU A 49 6.92 -4.14 -12.16
C GLU A 49 8.41 -4.04 -12.50
N PHE A 50 9.04 -5.18 -12.75
CA PHE A 50 10.44 -5.25 -13.13
C PHE A 50 10.59 -5.76 -14.56
N SER A 51 11.48 -5.14 -15.33
CA SER A 51 11.82 -5.62 -16.67
C SER A 51 13.29 -5.38 -17.00
N GLY A 52 13.77 -6.01 -18.07
CA GLY A 52 15.17 -5.93 -18.50
C GLY A 52 15.96 -7.19 -18.17
N LYS A 53 17.29 -7.05 -18.19
CA LYS A 53 18.24 -8.13 -17.89
C LYS A 53 18.74 -8.00 -16.45
N ASN A 54 19.14 -9.11 -15.86
CA ASN A 54 19.75 -9.15 -14.55
C ASN A 54 21.05 -8.32 -14.54
N GLY A 55 21.12 -7.27 -13.72
CA GLY A 55 22.21 -6.29 -13.68
C GLY A 55 21.93 -5.01 -14.47
N GLU A 56 20.89 -5.01 -15.31
CA GLU A 56 20.44 -3.88 -16.13
C GLU A 56 18.92 -3.67 -15.97
N GLY A 57 18.32 -4.20 -14.91
CA GLY A 57 16.87 -4.19 -14.72
C GLY A 57 16.35 -2.79 -14.39
N THR A 58 15.08 -2.55 -14.73
CA THR A 58 14.36 -1.32 -14.45
C THR A 58 13.07 -1.62 -13.68
N ALA A 59 12.75 -0.79 -12.70
CA ALA A 59 11.49 -0.83 -11.95
C ALA A 59 10.52 0.23 -12.45
N PHE A 60 9.24 -0.15 -12.51
CA PHE A 60 8.12 0.72 -12.88
C PHE A 60 7.08 0.66 -11.77
N VAL A 61 6.74 1.82 -11.20
CA VAL A 61 5.72 1.95 -10.15
C VAL A 61 4.40 2.34 -10.80
N LYS A 62 3.34 1.59 -10.52
CA LYS A 62 1.96 1.88 -10.91
C LYS A 62 1.12 2.07 -9.65
N VAL A 63 0.17 2.99 -9.71
CA VAL A 63 -0.75 3.30 -8.61
C VAL A 63 -2.17 3.25 -9.14
N ASP A 64 -3.05 2.53 -8.45
CA ASP A 64 -4.49 2.48 -8.73
C ASP A 64 -5.18 3.66 -8.01
N TYR A 65 -5.01 4.88 -8.53
CA TYR A 65 -5.60 6.09 -7.95
C TYR A 65 -7.14 6.04 -7.92
N ASP A 66 -7.76 5.48 -8.95
CA ASP A 66 -9.21 5.29 -9.02
C ASP A 66 -9.69 4.36 -7.89
N GLY A 67 -8.93 3.30 -7.61
CA GLY A 67 -9.18 2.42 -6.47
C GLY A 67 -9.08 3.13 -5.12
N ILE A 68 -8.06 3.98 -4.93
CA ILE A 68 -7.90 4.79 -3.71
C ILE A 68 -9.09 5.74 -3.53
N GLU A 69 -9.46 6.48 -4.58
CA GLU A 69 -10.59 7.43 -4.53
C GLU A 69 -11.91 6.71 -4.23
N THR A 70 -12.16 5.59 -4.91
CA THR A 70 -13.35 4.76 -4.68
C THR A 70 -13.45 4.30 -3.23
N GLU A 71 -12.31 3.89 -2.64
CA GLU A 71 -12.25 3.50 -1.23
C GLU A 71 -12.60 4.66 -0.30
N MET A 72 -11.97 5.81 -0.52
CA MET A 72 -12.12 7.00 0.31
C MET A 72 -13.56 7.51 0.35
N VAL A 73 -14.26 7.41 -0.78
CA VAL A 73 -15.68 7.79 -0.87
C VAL A 73 -16.58 6.77 -0.16
N GLY A 74 -16.18 5.49 -0.12
CA GLY A 74 -16.93 4.37 0.44
C GLY A 74 -17.60 3.49 -0.61
N GLY A 75 -17.06 3.44 -1.83
CA GLY A 75 -17.52 2.59 -2.93
C GLY A 75 -18.20 3.33 -4.08
N GLU A 76 -18.30 2.64 -5.23
CA GLU A 76 -18.86 3.20 -6.47
C GLU A 76 -20.33 3.64 -6.34
N GLU A 77 -21.12 2.97 -5.49
CA GLU A 77 -22.53 3.34 -5.28
C GLU A 77 -22.66 4.74 -4.68
N LYS A 78 -21.75 5.09 -3.76
CA LYS A 78 -21.76 6.39 -3.09
C LYS A 78 -21.20 7.50 -3.98
N ILE A 79 -20.27 7.17 -4.87
CA ILE A 79 -19.85 8.09 -5.95
C ILE A 79 -21.06 8.45 -6.82
N LYS A 80 -21.84 7.46 -7.27
CA LYS A 80 -23.04 7.69 -8.08
C LYS A 80 -24.08 8.54 -7.34
N GLU A 81 -24.28 8.29 -6.05
CA GLU A 81 -25.15 9.13 -5.22
C GLU A 81 -24.72 10.60 -5.26
N PHE A 82 -23.43 10.89 -5.07
CA PHE A 82 -22.90 12.26 -5.14
C PHE A 82 -23.04 12.92 -6.53
N GLU A 83 -22.82 12.15 -7.60
CA GLU A 83 -23.03 12.62 -8.97
C GLU A 83 -24.50 12.97 -9.23
N ASP A 84 -25.42 12.11 -8.80
CA ASP A 84 -26.86 12.27 -9.00
C ASP A 84 -27.45 13.47 -8.23
N VAL A 85 -26.93 13.74 -7.02
CA VAL A 85 -27.38 14.89 -6.21
C VAL A 85 -26.64 16.20 -6.55
N GLY A 86 -25.63 16.15 -7.42
CA GLY A 86 -24.84 17.31 -7.86
C GLY A 86 -23.90 17.88 -6.79
N ASP A 87 -23.58 17.11 -5.75
CA ASP A 87 -22.74 17.53 -4.62
C ASP A 87 -21.25 17.30 -4.91
N LEU A 88 -20.79 17.89 -6.01
CA LEU A 88 -19.40 17.83 -6.46
C LEU A 88 -18.43 18.52 -5.46
N ALA A 89 -18.97 19.40 -4.60
CA ALA A 89 -18.18 20.04 -3.55
C ALA A 89 -17.69 19.01 -2.52
N GLU A 90 -18.51 17.99 -2.22
CA GLU A 90 -18.11 16.91 -1.33
C GLU A 90 -17.06 15.99 -1.97
N LEU A 91 -17.09 15.77 -3.29
CA LEU A 91 -16.05 15.00 -3.99
C LEU A 91 -14.69 15.73 -4.02
N THR A 92 -14.71 17.06 -4.02
CA THR A 92 -13.48 17.88 -4.10
C THR A 92 -12.50 17.60 -2.95
N LYS A 93 -12.99 17.28 -1.73
CA LYS A 93 -12.12 16.96 -0.60
C LYS A 93 -11.33 15.67 -0.83
N TYR A 94 -11.95 14.66 -1.45
CA TYR A 94 -11.32 13.38 -1.77
C TYR A 94 -10.30 13.57 -2.89
N ILE A 95 -10.65 14.33 -3.94
CA ILE A 95 -9.73 14.70 -5.02
C ILE A 95 -8.47 15.37 -4.48
N ASN A 96 -8.62 16.33 -3.55
CA ASN A 96 -7.48 17.02 -2.94
C ASN A 96 -6.57 16.07 -2.14
N ALA A 97 -7.16 15.15 -1.36
CA ALA A 97 -6.41 14.17 -0.60
C ALA A 97 -5.65 13.20 -1.52
N VAL A 98 -6.29 12.65 -2.55
CA VAL A 98 -5.64 11.78 -3.56
C VAL A 98 -4.54 12.53 -4.31
N SER A 99 -4.82 13.76 -4.76
CA SER A 99 -3.87 14.58 -5.52
C SER A 99 -2.62 14.99 -4.72
N SER A 100 -2.69 14.92 -3.40
CA SER A 100 -1.54 15.20 -2.52
C SER A 100 -0.55 14.04 -2.41
N ILE A 101 -0.94 12.84 -2.85
CA ILE A 101 -0.12 11.63 -2.76
C ILE A 101 1.10 11.75 -3.67
N SER A 102 2.27 11.50 -3.09
CA SER A 102 3.55 11.43 -3.79
C SER A 102 4.25 10.13 -3.46
N LEU A 103 4.69 9.42 -4.50
CA LEU A 103 5.51 8.22 -4.36
C LEU A 103 6.95 8.45 -4.80
N ASN A 104 7.87 7.84 -4.06
CA ASN A 104 9.28 7.81 -4.39
C ASN A 104 9.78 6.36 -4.36
N ILE A 105 10.69 6.02 -5.27
CA ILE A 105 11.42 4.74 -5.27
C ILE A 105 12.91 5.03 -5.08
N ASP A 106 13.56 4.30 -4.18
CA ASP A 106 14.96 4.52 -3.80
C ASP A 106 15.95 4.27 -4.95
N LYS A 107 15.68 3.26 -5.78
CA LYS A 107 16.41 2.97 -7.02
C LYS A 107 15.49 2.32 -8.04
N ASN A 108 15.65 2.67 -9.31
CA ASN A 108 14.78 2.19 -10.38
C ASN A 108 15.50 1.60 -11.59
N THR A 109 16.83 1.57 -11.61
CA THR A 109 17.64 1.04 -12.73
C THR A 109 18.87 0.30 -12.21
N GLY A 110 19.54 -0.46 -13.08
CA GLY A 110 20.73 -1.25 -12.72
C GLY A 110 20.41 -2.41 -11.77
N LEU A 111 19.17 -2.90 -11.82
CA LEU A 111 18.64 -3.87 -10.86
C LEU A 111 19.02 -5.31 -11.24
N SER A 112 19.21 -6.15 -10.23
CA SER A 112 19.40 -7.59 -10.34
C SER A 112 18.30 -8.36 -9.60
N ASN A 113 17.99 -9.57 -10.03
CA ASN A 113 17.13 -10.49 -9.29
C ASN A 113 17.70 -10.70 -7.88
N GLY A 114 16.86 -10.58 -6.87
CA GLY A 114 17.24 -10.64 -5.45
C GLY A 114 17.58 -9.29 -4.82
N ASP A 115 17.69 -8.21 -5.62
CA ASP A 115 17.75 -6.86 -5.05
C ASP A 115 16.44 -6.52 -4.32
N GLN A 116 16.52 -5.58 -3.39
CA GLN A 116 15.37 -4.91 -2.79
C GLN A 116 15.26 -3.50 -3.33
N VAL A 117 14.06 -3.06 -3.69
CA VAL A 117 13.71 -1.64 -3.91
C VAL A 117 12.67 -1.23 -2.87
N VAL A 118 12.68 0.02 -2.46
CA VAL A 118 11.76 0.56 -1.46
C VAL A 118 10.92 1.64 -2.10
N VAL A 119 9.60 1.46 -2.08
CA VAL A 119 8.65 2.52 -2.44
C VAL A 119 8.21 3.22 -1.16
N SER A 120 8.35 4.53 -1.11
CA SER A 120 7.91 5.38 -0.01
C SER A 120 6.77 6.28 -0.47
N VAL A 121 5.85 6.57 0.44
CA VAL A 121 4.70 7.45 0.21
C VAL A 121 4.75 8.65 1.15
N SER A 122 4.33 9.80 0.63
CA SER A 122 4.01 10.99 1.41
C SER A 122 2.71 11.60 0.90
N TYR A 123 1.98 12.31 1.75
CA TYR A 123 0.74 13.00 1.40
C TYR A 123 0.55 14.23 2.28
N ASP A 124 -0.43 15.08 1.95
CA ASP A 124 -0.83 16.20 2.80
C ASP A 124 -1.81 15.72 3.87
N GLU A 125 -1.34 15.63 5.13
CA GLU A 125 -2.16 15.23 6.27
C GLU A 125 -3.38 16.12 6.50
N THR A 126 -3.28 17.42 6.15
CA THR A 126 -4.40 18.36 6.27
C THR A 126 -5.49 18.06 5.25
N ALA A 127 -5.11 17.73 4.02
CA ALA A 127 -6.04 17.32 2.97
C ALA A 127 -6.72 16.00 3.33
N ALA A 128 -5.96 15.01 3.79
CA ALA A 128 -6.49 13.72 4.25
C ALA A 128 -7.49 13.90 5.42
N THR A 129 -7.12 14.70 6.43
CA THR A 129 -7.99 15.00 7.58
C THR A 129 -9.27 15.73 7.16
N SER A 130 -9.16 16.68 6.22
CA SER A 130 -10.32 17.42 5.68
C SER A 130 -11.28 16.51 4.91
N ALA A 131 -10.76 15.44 4.31
CA ALA A 131 -11.56 14.40 3.66
C ALA A 131 -12.12 13.36 4.64
N GLY A 132 -11.68 13.37 5.90
CA GLY A 132 -12.03 12.35 6.89
C GLY A 132 -11.36 10.99 6.64
N VAL A 133 -10.21 10.99 5.96
CA VAL A 133 -9.50 9.77 5.53
C VAL A 133 -8.27 9.53 6.39
N ASN A 134 -8.04 8.27 6.76
CA ASN A 134 -6.83 7.80 7.42
C ASN A 134 -6.04 6.89 6.47
N PHE A 135 -4.85 7.31 6.05
CA PHE A 135 -4.00 6.52 5.15
C PHE A 135 -3.10 5.48 5.87
N GLY A 136 -3.20 5.38 7.20
CA GLY A 136 -2.42 4.45 8.01
C GLY A 136 -0.99 4.92 8.29
N GLU A 137 -0.26 4.11 9.05
CA GLU A 137 1.11 4.44 9.51
C GLU A 137 2.21 3.91 8.57
N GLU A 138 1.87 3.04 7.61
CA GLU A 138 2.85 2.47 6.69
C GLU A 138 3.24 3.50 5.62
N THR A 139 4.43 4.08 5.77
CA THR A 139 4.96 5.11 4.85
C THR A 139 5.93 4.55 3.80
N SER A 140 6.28 3.26 3.89
CA SER A 140 7.12 2.62 2.88
C SER A 140 6.97 1.10 2.87
N ARG A 141 7.20 0.49 1.69
CA ARG A 141 7.18 -0.97 1.48
C ARG A 141 8.34 -1.41 0.60
N ALA A 142 8.97 -2.51 0.96
CA ALA A 142 10.07 -3.12 0.21
C ALA A 142 9.56 -4.18 -0.77
N TYR A 143 10.13 -4.20 -1.98
CA TYR A 143 9.80 -5.12 -3.05
C TYR A 143 11.06 -5.85 -3.52
N GLU A 144 11.02 -7.18 -3.52
CA GLU A 144 12.10 -8.00 -4.06
C GLU A 144 12.05 -8.02 -5.59
N VAL A 145 13.16 -7.66 -6.22
CA VAL A 145 13.31 -7.70 -7.68
C VAL A 145 13.32 -9.15 -8.15
N LYS A 146 12.36 -9.50 -9.01
CA LYS A 146 12.23 -10.84 -9.60
C LYS A 146 11.82 -10.74 -11.07
N GLY A 147 12.10 -11.80 -11.83
CA GLY A 147 11.63 -11.95 -13.22
C GLY A 147 12.50 -11.26 -14.27
N LEU A 148 13.67 -10.72 -13.92
CA LEU A 148 14.62 -10.19 -14.89
C LEU A 148 15.25 -11.32 -15.70
N LYS A 149 15.51 -11.06 -16.99
CA LYS A 149 16.09 -12.02 -17.93
C LYS A 149 17.56 -12.32 -17.56
N LYS A 150 17.99 -13.57 -17.76
CA LYS A 150 19.39 -13.97 -17.60
C LYS A 150 20.29 -13.37 -18.66
#